data_AF-A0A955IDQ1-F1
#
_entry.id   AF-A0A955IDQ1-F1
#
_cell.length_a   1.000
_cell.length_b   1.000
_cell.length_c   1.000
_cell.angle_alpha   90.00
_cell.angle_beta   90.00
_cell.angle_gamma   90.00
#
_symmetry.space_group_name_H-M   'P 1'
#
loop_
_entity.id
_entity.type
_entity.pdbx_description
1 polymer ?
#
loop_
_entity_poly.entity_id
_entity_poly.type
_entity_poly.pdbx_seq_one_letter_code
_entity_poly.pdbx_strand_id
1 'polypeptide(L)'
;MRSPERKRYETLVAAVADAINGSDPIGLLGIGCPANEYALEIGTVVPRIAKASDAAEVRSILHDEFGRWFGRDVAGPPDVYDAAALAIWEAVLVFRQTT
;
A
#
# COMPACT_ATOMS: atom_id res chain seq x y z
N MET A 1 26.63 7.29 -3.33
CA MET A 1 25.79 7.70 -2.18
C MET A 1 24.34 7.75 -2.65
N ARG A 2 23.39 7.05 -2.01
CA ARG A 2 21.96 7.17 -2.35
C ARG A 2 21.48 8.56 -1.90
N SER A 3 20.76 9.32 -2.73
CA SER A 3 20.25 10.64 -2.34
C SER A 3 19.24 10.52 -1.19
N PRO A 4 19.11 11.52 -0.29
CA PRO A 4 18.17 11.49 0.83
C PRO A 4 16.72 11.24 0.39
N GLU A 5 16.31 11.85 -0.72
CA GLU A 5 14.98 11.67 -1.31
C GLU A 5 14.70 10.22 -1.68
N ARG A 6 15.68 9.56 -2.31
CA ARG A 6 15.54 8.17 -2.73
C ARG A 6 15.45 7.22 -1.54
N LYS A 7 16.19 7.50 -0.46
CA LYS A 7 16.06 6.72 0.80
C LYS A 7 14.67 6.88 1.42
N ARG A 8 14.13 8.11 1.49
CA ARG A 8 12.76 8.34 2.01
C ARG A 8 11.72 7.61 1.17
N TYR A 9 11.86 7.66 -0.14
CA TYR A 9 10.96 6.95 -1.04
C TYR A 9 11.06 5.42 -0.86
N GLU A 10 12.28 4.88 -0.74
CA GLU A 10 12.51 3.47 -0.42
C GLU A 10 11.86 3.07 0.94
N THR A 11 11.90 3.94 1.95
CA THR A 11 11.21 3.74 3.23
C THR A 11 9.69 3.74 3.08
N LEU A 12 9.12 4.65 2.28
CA LEU A 12 7.68 4.66 2.01
C LEU A 12 7.24 3.39 1.29
N VAL A 13 8.00 2.93 0.29
CA VAL A 13 7.73 1.66 -0.41
C VAL A 13 7.71 0.48 0.55
N ALA A 14 8.71 0.39 1.45
CA ALA A 14 8.77 -0.68 2.44
C ALA A 14 7.57 -0.63 3.41
N ALA A 15 7.21 0.56 3.91
CA ALA A 15 6.07 0.71 4.81
C ALA A 15 4.73 0.32 4.16
N VAL A 16 4.55 0.65 2.86
CA VAL A 16 3.36 0.22 2.11
C VAL A 16 3.33 -1.30 1.93
N ALA A 17 4.46 -1.91 1.61
CA ALA A 17 4.57 -3.36 1.50
C ALA A 17 4.23 -4.06 2.83
N ASP A 18 4.80 -3.60 3.94
CA ASP A 18 4.57 -4.16 5.27
C ASP A 18 3.10 -4.04 5.69
N ALA A 19 2.45 -2.91 5.40
CA ALA A 19 1.04 -2.70 5.72
C ALA A 19 0.11 -3.61 4.91
N ILE A 20 0.38 -3.79 3.61
CA ILE A 20 -0.40 -4.69 2.75
C ILE A 20 -0.16 -6.15 3.16
N ASN A 21 1.10 -6.54 3.36
CA ASN A 21 1.45 -7.90 3.76
C ASN A 21 0.89 -8.26 5.14
N GLY A 22 0.91 -7.33 6.10
CA GLY A 22 0.41 -7.55 7.45
C GLY A 22 -1.12 -7.62 7.54
N SER A 23 -1.83 -6.97 6.62
CA SER A 23 -3.30 -7.04 6.54
C SER A 23 -3.81 -8.18 5.66
N ASP A 24 -2.99 -8.66 4.71
CA ASP A 24 -3.29 -9.70 3.73
C ASP A 24 -4.74 -9.63 3.20
N PRO A 25 -5.13 -8.50 2.57
CA PRO A 25 -6.54 -8.16 2.33
C PRO A 25 -7.30 -9.16 1.45
N ILE A 26 -6.57 -9.96 0.65
CA ILE A 26 -7.14 -11.00 -0.20
C ILE A 26 -6.61 -12.42 0.14
N GLY A 27 -5.85 -12.56 1.22
CA GLY A 27 -5.46 -13.87 1.76
C GLY A 27 -4.36 -14.63 1.01
N LEU A 28 -3.60 -13.99 0.10
CA LEU A 28 -2.58 -14.69 -0.70
C LEU A 28 -1.41 -15.16 0.14
N LEU A 29 -1.02 -14.43 1.19
CA LEU A 29 0.09 -14.84 2.06
C LEU A 29 -0.34 -15.99 2.98
N GLY A 30 -1.59 -15.97 3.45
CA GLY A 30 -2.18 -17.04 4.25
C GLY A 30 -2.26 -18.41 3.55
N ILE A 31 -2.25 -18.43 2.21
CA ILE A 31 -2.26 -19.66 1.40
C ILE A 31 -0.87 -20.09 0.92
N GLY A 32 0.19 -19.41 1.35
CA GLY A 32 1.58 -19.78 1.09
C GLY A 32 2.19 -19.16 -0.18
N CYS A 33 1.61 -18.09 -0.74
CA CYS A 33 2.28 -17.34 -1.81
C CYS A 33 3.53 -16.61 -1.29
N PRO A 34 4.52 -16.35 -2.17
CA PRO A 34 5.72 -15.60 -1.81
C PRO A 34 5.45 -14.20 -1.25
N ALA A 35 6.30 -13.71 -0.34
CA ALA A 35 6.14 -12.38 0.29
C ALA A 35 6.23 -11.17 -0.67
N ASN A 36 6.65 -11.40 -1.92
CA ASN A 36 6.72 -10.39 -2.98
C ASN A 36 5.55 -10.47 -3.97
N GLU A 37 4.49 -11.22 -3.66
CA GLU A 37 3.33 -11.40 -4.53
C GLU A 37 2.69 -10.06 -4.94
N TYR A 38 2.65 -9.09 -4.03
CA TYR A 38 2.08 -7.75 -4.28
C TYR A 38 3.07 -6.72 -4.84
N ALA A 39 4.30 -7.11 -5.21
CA ALA A 39 5.36 -6.16 -5.53
C ALA A 39 5.06 -5.28 -6.75
N LEU A 40 4.29 -5.79 -7.72
CA LEU A 40 3.90 -5.04 -8.91
C LEU A 40 2.85 -3.97 -8.58
N GLU A 41 1.87 -4.32 -7.77
CA GLU A 41 0.77 -3.48 -7.28
C GLU A 41 1.30 -2.39 -6.36
N ILE A 42 2.23 -2.73 -5.46
CA ILE A 42 2.93 -1.76 -4.59
C ILE A 42 3.62 -0.69 -5.44
N GLY A 43 4.26 -1.10 -6.55
CA GLY A 43 4.93 -0.16 -7.46
C GLY A 43 3.99 0.85 -8.13
N THR A 44 2.72 0.49 -8.36
CA THR A 44 1.73 1.37 -9.01
C THR A 44 0.97 2.24 -8.01
N VAL A 45 0.73 1.77 -6.79
CA VAL A 45 -0.01 2.54 -5.77
C VAL A 45 0.85 3.57 -5.06
N VAL A 46 2.14 3.31 -4.82
CA VAL A 46 2.99 4.22 -4.01
C VAL A 46 3.04 5.65 -4.55
N PRO A 47 3.20 5.92 -5.87
CA PRO A 47 3.17 7.29 -6.39
C PRO A 47 1.82 8.02 -6.19
N ARG A 48 0.71 7.27 -6.12
CA ARG A 48 -0.64 7.80 -5.89
C ARG A 48 -0.86 8.05 -4.40
N ILE A 49 -0.50 7.08 -3.56
CA ILE A 49 -0.57 7.14 -2.09
C ILE A 49 0.26 8.30 -1.54
N ALA A 50 1.46 8.54 -2.09
CA ALA A 50 2.30 9.67 -1.68
C ALA A 50 1.61 11.04 -1.86
N LYS A 51 0.56 11.11 -2.70
CA LYS A 51 -0.23 12.32 -3.00
C LYS A 51 -1.62 12.31 -2.36
N ALA A 52 -2.01 11.23 -1.67
CA ALA A 52 -3.32 11.11 -1.04
C ALA A 52 -3.56 12.18 0.05
N SER A 53 -4.79 12.57 0.26
CA SER A 53 -5.18 13.66 1.15
C SER A 53 -5.48 13.16 2.57
N ASP A 54 -5.90 11.90 2.68
CA ASP A 54 -6.25 11.23 3.93
C ASP A 54 -6.21 9.70 3.77
N ALA A 55 -6.47 8.98 4.87
CA ALA A 55 -6.54 7.51 4.89
C ALA A 55 -7.69 6.95 4.03
N ALA A 56 -8.79 7.68 3.84
CA ALA A 56 -9.91 7.20 3.02
C ALA A 56 -9.54 7.21 1.53
N GLU A 57 -8.77 8.21 1.08
CA GLU A 57 -8.22 8.23 -0.28
C GLU A 57 -7.19 7.12 -0.48
N VAL A 58 -6.35 6.83 0.53
CA VAL A 58 -5.44 5.66 0.49
C VAL A 58 -6.23 4.35 0.33
N ARG A 59 -7.29 4.14 1.12
CA ARG A 59 -8.18 2.98 1.02
C ARG A 59 -8.77 2.84 -0.38
N SER A 60 -9.27 3.95 -0.95
CA SER A 60 -9.82 3.95 -2.32
C SER A 60 -8.78 3.55 -3.35
N ILE A 61 -7.55 4.08 -3.25
CA ILE A 61 -6.45 3.73 -4.16
C ILE A 61 -6.12 2.24 -4.08
N LEU A 62 -6.05 1.67 -2.87
CA LEU A 62 -5.79 0.25 -2.66
C LEU A 62 -6.90 -0.63 -3.24
N HIS A 63 -8.16 -0.34 -2.89
CA HIS A 63 -9.31 -1.13 -3.36
C HIS A 63 -9.42 -1.11 -4.89
N ASP A 64 -9.24 0.05 -5.51
CA ASP A 64 -9.30 0.18 -6.97
C ASP A 64 -8.15 -0.57 -7.66
N GLU A 65 -6.93 -0.50 -7.12
CA GLU A 65 -5.79 -1.20 -7.71
C GLU A 65 -5.96 -2.71 -7.57
N PHE A 66 -6.27 -3.21 -6.37
CA PHE A 66 -6.53 -4.64 -6.17
C PHE A 66 -7.71 -5.13 -7.00
N GLY A 67 -8.79 -4.35 -7.10
CA GLY A 67 -9.92 -4.67 -7.97
C GLY A 67 -9.55 -4.71 -9.46
N ARG A 68 -8.56 -3.92 -9.90
CA ARG A 68 -8.04 -3.93 -11.28
C ARG A 68 -7.17 -5.17 -11.56
N TRP A 69 -6.34 -5.60 -10.61
CA TRP A 69 -5.43 -6.73 -10.80
C TRP A 69 -6.09 -8.09 -10.57
N PHE A 70 -6.95 -8.20 -9.56
CA PHE A 70 -7.53 -9.48 -9.12
C PHE A 70 -9.03 -9.60 -9.44
N GLY A 71 -9.67 -8.52 -9.88
CA GLY A 71 -11.11 -8.45 -10.06
C GLY A 71 -11.84 -8.07 -8.76
N ARG A 72 -13.00 -7.42 -8.89
CA ARG A 72 -13.76 -6.89 -7.74
C ARG A 72 -14.28 -7.97 -6.79
N ASP A 73 -14.60 -9.14 -7.32
CA ASP A 73 -15.09 -10.27 -6.50
C ASP A 73 -13.99 -10.83 -5.60
N VAL A 74 -12.74 -10.81 -6.05
CA VAL A 74 -11.57 -11.30 -5.28
C VAL A 74 -11.04 -10.23 -4.34
N ALA A 75 -11.02 -8.97 -4.77
CA ALA A 75 -10.59 -7.83 -3.93
C ALA A 75 -11.47 -7.62 -2.70
N GLY A 76 -12.70 -8.14 -2.72
CA GLY A 76 -13.63 -8.02 -1.61
C GLY A 76 -14.12 -6.58 -1.39
N PRO A 77 -14.79 -6.33 -0.26
CA PRO A 77 -15.36 -5.02 0.04
C PRO A 77 -14.27 -4.04 0.53
N PRO A 78 -14.46 -2.71 0.38
CA PRO A 78 -13.38 -1.77 0.64
C PRO A 78 -12.90 -1.71 2.10
N ASP A 79 -13.69 -2.15 3.07
CA ASP A 79 -13.39 -2.13 4.51
C ASP A 79 -12.27 -3.11 4.90
N VAL A 80 -12.00 -4.14 4.11
CA VAL A 80 -10.84 -5.02 4.34
C VAL A 80 -9.50 -4.28 4.23
N TYR A 81 -9.50 -3.10 3.58
CA TYR A 81 -8.32 -2.25 3.39
C TYR A 81 -8.15 -1.19 4.48
N ASP A 82 -9.10 -1.02 5.42
CA ASP A 82 -9.08 0.09 6.37
C ASP A 82 -7.83 0.07 7.27
N ALA A 83 -7.46 -1.11 7.79
CA ALA A 83 -6.26 -1.25 8.63
C ALA A 83 -4.97 -0.93 7.86
N ALA A 84 -4.86 -1.42 6.62
CA ALA A 84 -3.73 -1.12 5.75
C ALA A 84 -3.66 0.37 5.43
N ALA A 85 -4.80 0.98 5.10
CA ALA A 85 -4.89 2.37 4.72
C ALA A 85 -4.49 3.32 5.85
N LEU A 86 -4.89 3.02 7.09
CA LEU A 86 -4.47 3.79 8.27
C LEU A 86 -2.96 3.70 8.48
N ALA A 87 -2.39 2.49 8.46
CA ALA A 87 -0.94 2.31 8.64
C ALA A 87 -0.12 3.01 7.55
N ILE A 88 -0.59 2.94 6.30
CA ILE A 88 0.03 3.62 5.16
C ILE A 88 -0.08 5.14 5.30
N TRP A 89 -1.22 5.64 5.75
CA TRP A 89 -1.42 7.08 5.92
C TRP A 89 -0.43 7.67 6.93
N GLU A 90 -0.20 7.00 8.06
CA GLU A 90 0.84 7.39 9.02
C GLU A 90 2.24 7.44 8.37
N ALA A 91 2.57 6.46 7.53
CA ALA A 91 3.83 6.46 6.78
C ALA A 91 3.93 7.63 5.78
N VAL A 92 2.82 8.01 5.13
CA VAL A 92 2.74 9.17 4.24
C VAL A 92 2.96 10.47 5.01
N LEU A 93 2.37 10.62 6.20
CA LEU A 93 2.57 11.78 7.06
C LEU A 93 4.05 11.94 7.44
N VAL A 94 4.72 10.86 7.83
CA VAL A 94 6.17 10.86 8.14
C VAL A 94 7.00 11.23 6.91
N PHE A 95 6.67 10.65 5.74
CA PHE A 95 7.34 10.95 4.47
C PHE A 95 7.25 12.43 4.09
N ARG A 96 6.10 13.07 4.34
CA ARG A 96 5.85 14.49 4.01
C ARG A 96 6.53 15.46 4.97
N GLN A 97 6.51 15.18 6.27
CA GLN A 97 7.05 16.06 7.31
C GLN A 97 8.58 16.26 7.25
N THR A 98 9.29 15.42 6.50
CA THR A 98 10.74 15.55 6.30
C THR A 98 11.12 16.41 5.08
N THR A 99 10.16 17.17 4.50
CA THR A 99 10.35 18.10 3.37
C THR A 99 10.55 19.51 3.88
#